data_AF-A0A1I6LKT6-F1
#
_entry.id   AF-A0A1I6LKT6-F1
#
_cell.length_a   1.000
_cell.length_b   1.000
_cell.length_c   1.000
_cell.angle_alpha   90.00
_cell.angle_beta   90.00
_cell.angle_gamma   90.00
#
_symmetry.space_group_name_H-M   'P 1'
#
loop_
_entity.id
_entity.type
_entity.pdbx_description
1 polymer ?
#
loop_
_entity_poly.entity_id
_entity_poly.type
_entity_poly.pdbx_seq_one_letter_code
_entity_poly.pdbx_strand_id
1 'polypeptide(L)'
;MEMWGKNKDYKCISTLTKENKNISYYLENNIYYVKWATKTEFEITKTELDFILEEFFTVKEQWYLLGASETNPILEGFGKFIDDNFKKFTPRHASAIAAILVDIGILDSYGKRPVKLRKL
;
A
#
# COMPACT_ATOMS: atom_id res chain seq x y z
N MET A 1 13.78 16.57 8.29
CA MET A 1 13.01 16.93 7.09
C MET A 1 11.54 16.85 7.45
N GLU A 2 10.84 17.98 7.38
CA GLU A 2 9.43 18.06 7.71
C GLU A 2 8.64 17.78 6.41
N MET A 3 8.22 16.53 6.20
CA MET A 3 7.52 16.09 4.97
C MET A 3 6.08 16.63 4.86
N TRP A 4 5.65 17.45 5.82
CA TRP A 4 4.25 17.86 6.02
C TRP A 4 4.14 19.38 5.91
N GLY A 5 3.92 19.87 4.69
CA GLY A 5 3.70 21.29 4.39
C GLY A 5 2.28 21.74 4.74
N LYS A 6 2.11 23.03 5.09
CA LYS A 6 0.83 23.59 5.58
C LYS A 6 -0.29 23.72 4.54
N ASN A 7 -0.07 23.43 3.26
CA ASN A 7 -1.03 23.69 2.16
C ASN A 7 -1.20 22.52 1.17
N LYS A 8 -1.11 21.27 1.64
CA LYS A 8 -1.32 20.10 0.76
C LYS A 8 -2.71 19.51 0.97
N ASP A 9 -3.35 19.06 -0.10
CA ASP A 9 -4.62 18.35 -0.04
C ASP A 9 -4.39 16.92 0.43
N TYR A 10 -4.42 16.73 1.74
CA TYR A 10 -4.26 15.42 2.36
C TYR A 10 -5.55 14.61 2.27
N LYS A 11 -5.42 13.35 1.89
CA LYS A 11 -6.44 12.33 2.07
C LYS A 11 -6.17 11.53 3.34
N CYS A 12 -7.24 11.18 4.05
CA CYS A 12 -7.19 10.34 5.24
C CYS A 12 -8.04 9.09 5.03
N ILE A 13 -7.39 7.94 5.02
CA ILE A 13 -8.02 6.62 4.87
C ILE A 13 -7.54 5.68 5.99
N SER A 14 -7.98 4.43 5.96
CA SER A 14 -7.51 3.40 6.88
C SER A 14 -6.98 2.19 6.12
N THR A 15 -6.05 1.44 6.71
CA THR A 15 -5.62 0.15 6.16
C THR A 15 -6.82 -0.80 6.03
N LEU A 16 -6.78 -1.69 5.04
CA LEU A 16 -7.84 -2.66 4.74
C LEU A 16 -7.98 -3.80 5.77
N THR A 17 -7.03 -3.91 6.70
CA THR A 17 -7.04 -4.95 7.75
C THR A 17 -7.98 -4.57 8.90
N LYS A 18 -8.40 -5.54 9.72
CA LYS A 18 -9.29 -5.32 10.87
C LYS A 18 -8.83 -4.21 11.84
N GLU A 19 -7.53 -3.96 11.93
CA GLU A 19 -6.97 -2.93 12.82
C GLU A 19 -7.24 -1.50 12.35
N ASN A 20 -7.62 -1.29 11.09
CA ASN A 20 -8.01 0.00 10.52
C ASN A 20 -7.03 1.14 10.87
N LYS A 21 -5.72 0.90 10.77
CA LYS A 21 -4.72 1.92 11.08
C LYS A 21 -4.83 3.09 10.11
N ASN A 22 -4.77 4.31 10.64
CA ASN A 22 -4.89 5.52 9.84
C ASN A 22 -3.72 5.68 8.87
N ILE A 23 -4.05 6.14 7.66
CA ILE A 23 -3.12 6.51 6.61
C ILE A 23 -3.50 7.92 6.17
N SER A 24 -2.55 8.84 6.25
CA SER A 24 -2.66 10.16 5.67
C SER A 24 -1.69 10.24 4.50
N TYR A 25 -2.14 10.67 3.33
CA TYR A 25 -1.27 10.78 2.17
C TYR A 25 -1.67 11.94 1.25
N TYR A 26 -0.72 12.35 0.42
CA TYR A 26 -0.94 13.29 -0.67
C TYR A 26 -0.04 12.93 -1.85
N LEU A 27 -0.39 13.43 -3.03
CA LEU A 27 0.38 13.27 -4.26
C LEU A 27 1.04 14.60 -4.63
N GLU A 28 2.35 14.60 -4.84
CA GLU A 28 3.09 15.76 -5.32
C GLU A 28 4.22 15.28 -6.24
N ASN A 29 4.37 15.90 -7.42
CA ASN A 29 5.43 15.55 -8.39
C ASN A 29 5.53 14.04 -8.72
N ASN A 30 4.39 13.35 -8.86
CA ASN A 30 4.30 11.90 -9.07
C ASN A 30 4.86 11.03 -7.92
N ILE A 31 4.96 11.58 -6.71
CA ILE A 31 5.35 10.87 -5.49
C ILE A 31 4.18 10.91 -4.51
N TYR A 32 3.78 9.73 -4.04
CA TYR A 32 2.85 9.60 -2.93
C TYR A 32 3.65 9.68 -1.64
N TYR A 33 3.39 10.74 -0.87
CA TYR A 33 3.95 10.93 0.47
C TYR A 33 2.95 10.38 1.47
N VAL A 34 3.39 9.42 2.28
CA VAL A 34 2.50 8.63 3.12
C VAL A 34 2.95 8.71 4.57
N LYS A 35 2.03 9.07 5.46
CA LYS A 35 2.14 8.82 6.89
C LYS A 35 1.17 7.74 7.29
N TRP A 36 1.71 6.71 7.90
CA TRP A 36 0.99 5.54 8.33
C TRP A 36 1.17 5.32 9.83
N ALA A 37 0.05 5.07 10.51
CA ALA A 37 -0.01 5.03 11.96
C ALA A 37 0.60 6.30 12.58
N THR A 38 1.15 6.20 13.79
CA THR A 38 1.64 7.38 14.54
C THR A 38 3.02 7.85 14.14
N LYS A 39 3.86 7.03 13.50
CA LYS A 39 5.30 7.31 13.34
C LYS A 39 5.94 6.86 12.02
N THR A 40 5.24 6.13 11.16
CA THR A 40 5.85 5.66 9.92
C THR A 40 5.57 6.66 8.82
N GLU A 41 6.62 7.18 8.19
CA GLU A 41 6.53 8.07 7.04
C GLU A 41 7.38 7.49 5.91
N PHE A 42 6.83 7.46 4.70
CA PHE A 42 7.53 6.92 3.54
C PHE A 42 7.01 7.53 2.24
N GLU A 43 7.80 7.34 1.19
CA GLU A 43 7.50 7.81 -0.16
C GLU A 43 7.40 6.61 -1.09
N ILE A 44 6.37 6.61 -1.94
CA ILE A 44 6.24 5.68 -3.05
C ILE A 44 6.01 6.44 -4.34
N THR A 45 6.89 6.22 -5.30
CA THR A 45 6.83 6.89 -6.60
C THR A 45 5.80 6.24 -7.49
N LYS A 46 5.29 6.97 -8.48
CA LYS A 46 4.42 6.41 -9.50
C LYS A 46 5.08 5.22 -10.23
N THR A 47 6.37 5.31 -10.54
CA THR A 47 7.12 4.21 -11.18
C THR A 47 7.14 2.93 -10.32
N GLU A 48 7.26 3.06 -9.00
CA GLU A 48 7.20 1.91 -8.10
C GLU A 48 5.78 1.31 -8.03
N LEU A 49 4.75 2.15 -8.08
CA LEU A 49 3.35 1.67 -8.19
C LEU A 49 3.10 0.97 -9.53
N ASP A 50 3.57 1.53 -10.63
CA ASP A 50 3.44 0.93 -11.96
C ASP A 50 4.12 -0.45 -11.99
N PHE A 51 5.35 -0.56 -11.45
CA PHE A 51 6.04 -1.83 -11.29
C PHE A 51 5.25 -2.84 -10.45
N ILE A 52 4.65 -2.42 -9.32
CA ILE A 52 3.77 -3.31 -8.53
C ILE A 52 2.59 -3.82 -9.36
N LEU A 53 1.98 -2.94 -10.16
CA LEU A 53 0.80 -3.28 -10.97
C LEU A 53 1.13 -4.15 -12.18
N GLU A 54 2.37 -4.10 -12.67
CA GLU A 54 2.87 -4.91 -13.78
C GLU A 54 3.36 -6.27 -13.31
N GLU A 55 4.09 -6.33 -12.20
CA GLU A 55 4.79 -7.56 -11.77
C GLU A 55 4.01 -8.40 -10.75
N PHE A 56 3.19 -7.78 -9.89
CA PHE A 56 2.41 -8.54 -8.91
C PHE A 56 0.96 -8.71 -9.33
N PHE A 57 0.30 -7.62 -9.74
CA PHE A 57 -1.10 -7.64 -10.19
C PHE A 57 -1.22 -7.88 -11.71
N THR A 58 -0.54 -8.92 -12.18
CA THR A 58 -0.37 -9.27 -13.61
C THR A 58 -1.70 -9.63 -14.30
N VAL A 59 -2.56 -10.39 -13.61
CA VAL A 59 -3.81 -10.91 -14.17
C VAL A 59 -4.97 -10.05 -13.68
N LYS A 60 -5.64 -9.38 -14.63
CA LYS A 60 -6.86 -8.64 -14.35
C LYS A 60 -7.92 -9.58 -13.80
N GLU A 61 -8.70 -9.11 -12.83
CA GLU A 61 -9.77 -9.85 -12.15
C GLU A 61 -9.33 -11.02 -11.22
N GLN A 62 -8.04 -11.36 -11.16
CA GLN A 62 -7.53 -12.34 -10.21
C GLN A 62 -7.42 -11.75 -8.79
N TRP A 63 -7.79 -12.54 -7.79
CA TRP A 63 -7.64 -12.19 -6.38
C TRP A 63 -6.28 -12.63 -5.84
N TYR A 64 -5.51 -11.68 -5.32
CA TYR A 64 -4.21 -11.88 -4.68
C TYR A 64 -4.31 -11.66 -3.17
N LEU A 65 -3.49 -12.35 -2.38
CA LEU A 65 -3.47 -12.18 -0.93
C LEU A 65 -2.62 -10.97 -0.52
N LEU A 66 -3.11 -10.15 0.42
CA LEU A 66 -2.32 -9.04 0.96
C LEU A 66 -1.08 -9.53 1.72
N GLY A 67 -1.20 -10.49 2.64
CA GLY A 67 -0.06 -11.12 3.30
C GLY A 67 0.91 -10.19 4.04
N ALA A 68 0.48 -9.02 4.50
CA ALA A 68 1.32 -7.93 5.04
C ALA A 68 1.77 -8.11 6.51
N SER A 69 1.92 -9.35 6.99
CA SER A 69 2.42 -9.63 8.35
C SER A 69 3.93 -9.43 8.40
N GLU A 70 4.45 -8.80 9.45
CA GLU A 70 5.90 -8.62 9.61
C GLU A 70 6.60 -9.91 10.05
N THR A 71 5.98 -10.68 10.95
CA THR A 71 6.61 -11.87 11.54
C THR A 71 6.46 -13.11 10.67
N ASN A 72 5.37 -13.20 9.92
CA ASN A 72 5.10 -14.33 9.05
C ASN A 72 4.31 -13.86 7.81
N PRO A 73 4.96 -13.14 6.89
CA PRO A 73 4.33 -12.76 5.62
C PRO A 73 3.96 -14.01 4.83
N ILE A 74 2.85 -13.93 4.09
CA ILE A 74 2.46 -15.02 3.19
C ILE A 74 3.44 -15.02 2.01
N LEU A 75 4.09 -16.15 1.72
CA LEU A 75 5.19 -16.24 0.74
C LEU A 75 4.80 -15.72 -0.66
N GLU A 76 3.57 -15.99 -1.10
CA GLU A 76 3.02 -15.50 -2.39
C GLU A 76 2.12 -14.26 -2.23
N GLY A 77 2.17 -13.62 -1.05
CA GLY A 77 1.38 -12.45 -0.73
C GLY A 77 2.07 -11.15 -1.10
N PHE A 78 1.26 -10.09 -1.24
CA PHE A 78 1.74 -8.76 -1.59
C PHE A 78 2.78 -8.23 -0.60
N GLY A 79 2.64 -8.53 0.69
CA GLY A 79 3.63 -8.22 1.72
C GLY A 79 5.01 -8.79 1.42
N LYS A 80 5.09 -10.05 0.99
CA LYS A 80 6.37 -10.67 0.65
C LYS A 80 6.97 -10.08 -0.64
N PHE A 81 6.12 -9.84 -1.64
CA PHE A 81 6.54 -9.15 -2.87
C PHE A 81 7.16 -7.78 -2.58
N ILE A 82 6.56 -6.98 -1.69
CA ILE A 82 7.10 -5.67 -1.31
C ILE A 82 8.49 -5.78 -0.66
N ASP A 83 8.67 -6.73 0.26
CA ASP A 83 9.92 -6.99 0.97
C ASP A 83 11.07 -7.41 0.03
N ASP A 84 10.76 -8.24 -0.96
CA ASP A 84 11.77 -8.73 -1.91
C ASP A 84 12.26 -7.64 -2.86
N ASN A 85 11.34 -6.79 -3.34
CA ASN A 85 11.61 -5.84 -4.42
C ASN A 85 12.01 -4.43 -3.95
N PHE A 86 11.61 -4.01 -2.75
CA PHE A 86 11.84 -2.64 -2.28
C PHE A 86 12.56 -2.62 -0.92
N LYS A 87 13.89 -2.46 -0.94
CA LYS A 87 14.73 -2.51 0.28
C LYS A 87 14.41 -1.45 1.33
N LYS A 88 13.71 -0.37 0.96
CA LYS A 88 13.22 0.68 1.88
C LYS A 88 11.93 0.30 2.59
N PHE A 89 11.26 -0.78 2.18
CA PHE A 89 10.00 -1.22 2.73
C PHE A 89 10.14 -2.53 3.49
N THR A 90 9.14 -2.79 4.32
CA THR A 90 8.94 -4.06 5.04
C THR A 90 7.61 -4.64 4.57
N PRO A 91 7.32 -5.93 4.84
CA PRO A 91 6.03 -6.52 4.46
C PRO A 91 4.81 -5.74 4.95
N ARG A 92 4.96 -5.05 6.08
CA ARG A 92 3.93 -4.23 6.70
C ARG A 92 3.49 -3.05 5.83
N HIS A 93 4.40 -2.48 5.03
CA HIS A 93 4.10 -1.34 4.14
C HIS A 93 3.06 -1.68 3.07
N ALA A 94 2.97 -2.95 2.67
CA ALA A 94 1.94 -3.42 1.73
C ALA A 94 0.52 -3.10 2.22
N SER A 95 0.29 -3.02 3.55
CA SER A 95 -1.02 -2.63 4.11
C SER A 95 -1.42 -1.20 3.76
N ALA A 96 -0.46 -0.28 3.77
CA ALA A 96 -0.71 1.12 3.45
C ALA A 96 -0.78 1.33 1.93
N ILE A 97 0.15 0.73 1.19
CA ILE A 97 0.19 0.81 -0.27
C ILE A 97 -1.10 0.24 -0.89
N ALA A 98 -1.57 -0.92 -0.42
CA ALA A 98 -2.81 -1.52 -0.90
C ALA A 98 -4.03 -0.63 -0.65
N ALA A 99 -4.13 -0.01 0.53
CA ALA A 99 -5.23 0.88 0.84
C ALA A 99 -5.24 2.13 -0.06
N ILE A 100 -4.06 2.69 -0.36
CA ILE A 100 -3.93 3.83 -1.29
C ILE A 100 -4.37 3.41 -2.69
N LEU A 101 -3.91 2.27 -3.19
CA LEU A 101 -4.28 1.75 -4.51
C LEU A 101 -5.80 1.47 -4.64
N VAL A 102 -6.45 1.07 -3.54
CA VAL A 102 -7.91 0.93 -3.48
C VAL A 102 -8.60 2.31 -3.48
N ASP A 103 -8.14 3.26 -2.66
CA ASP A 103 -8.74 4.60 -2.59
C ASP A 103 -8.70 5.34 -3.94
N ILE A 104 -7.58 5.20 -4.67
CA ILE A 104 -7.43 5.84 -5.98
C ILE A 104 -8.09 5.04 -7.13
N GLY A 105 -8.81 3.95 -6.82
CA GLY A 105 -9.63 3.21 -7.78
C GLY A 105 -8.85 2.30 -8.73
N ILE A 106 -7.63 1.88 -8.38
CA ILE A 106 -6.84 0.94 -9.19
C ILE A 106 -7.09 -0.50 -8.77
N LEU A 107 -7.29 -0.75 -7.48
CA LEU A 107 -7.59 -2.06 -6.93
C LEU A 107 -8.97 -2.10 -6.28
N ASP A 108 -9.54 -3.30 -6.27
CA ASP A 108 -10.66 -3.70 -5.42
C ASP A 108 -10.14 -4.50 -4.22
N SER A 109 -10.90 -4.54 -3.13
CA SER A 109 -10.53 -5.29 -1.92
C SER A 109 -11.70 -6.10 -1.35
N TYR A 110 -11.37 -7.28 -0.84
CA TYR A 110 -12.35 -8.18 -0.23
C TYR A 110 -11.80 -8.85 1.03
N GLY A 111 -12.64 -8.98 2.05
CA GLY A 111 -12.32 -9.66 3.31
C GLY A 111 -11.46 -8.81 4.27
N LYS A 112 -11.38 -9.26 5.52
CA LYS A 112 -10.58 -8.59 6.58
C LYS A 112 -9.45 -9.47 7.15
N ARG A 113 -9.57 -10.80 7.03
CA ARG A 113 -8.59 -11.85 7.44
C ARG A 113 -8.90 -13.18 6.71
N PRO A 114 -8.23 -13.54 5.61
CA PRO A 114 -7.26 -12.72 4.88
C PRO A 114 -7.94 -11.56 4.14
N VAL A 115 -7.16 -10.50 3.87
CA VAL A 115 -7.53 -9.46 2.90
C VAL A 115 -7.06 -9.93 1.53
N LYS A 116 -7.95 -9.82 0.53
CA LYS A 116 -7.67 -10.09 -0.88
C LYS A 116 -7.76 -8.80 -1.68
N LEU A 117 -6.94 -8.70 -2.73
CA LEU A 117 -6.81 -7.55 -3.61
C LEU A 117 -6.95 -7.99 -5.07
N ARG A 118 -7.53 -7.14 -5.91
CA ARG A 118 -7.73 -7.44 -7.33
C ARG A 118 -7.60 -6.17 -8.16
N LYS A 119 -6.94 -6.25 -9.31
CA LYS A 119 -6.83 -5.13 -10.26
C LYS A 119 -8.13 -4.92 -11.03
N LEU A 120 -8.58 -3.66 -11.11
CA LEU A 120 -9.80 -3.23 -11.80
C LEU A 120 -9.63 -3.04 -13.31
#